data_AF-A0A6P4J6U5-F1
#
_entry.id   AF-A0A6P4J6U5-F1
#
_cell.length_a   1.000
_cell.length_b   1.000
_cell.length_c   1.000
_cell.angle_alpha   90.00
_cell.angle_beta   90.00
_cell.angle_gamma   90.00
#
_symmetry.space_group_name_H-M   'P 1'
#
loop_
_entity.id
_entity.type
_entity.pdbx_description
1 polymer ?
#
loop_
_entity_poly.entity_id
_entity_poly.type
_entity_poly.pdbx_seq_one_letter_code
_entity_poly.pdbx_strand_id
1 'polypeptide(L)'
;MKVAFAVLTLCLVAQLPSTNSAESCLRRHNVTSSQVEAVAPNTPVADISSNIKCYSLCVISDYIGSDNKVDLQLVGTRASPQEQRILVECKKQIDDNTNLEKCDYAYLMLQCLFLAKTNGGKA
;
A
#
# COMPACT_ATOMS: atom_id res chain seq x y z
N MET A 1 -5.13 -22.45 -52.82
CA MET A 1 -5.55 -21.19 -52.14
C MET A 1 -6.74 -21.49 -51.25
N LYS A 2 -6.55 -21.41 -49.93
CA LYS A 2 -7.62 -21.28 -48.93
C LYS A 2 -6.99 -20.62 -47.71
N VAL A 3 -7.12 -19.31 -47.69
CA VAL A 3 -6.77 -18.42 -46.58
C VAL A 3 -7.78 -18.72 -45.47
N ALA A 4 -7.31 -19.24 -44.35
CA ALA A 4 -8.08 -19.24 -43.11
C ALA A 4 -7.32 -18.35 -42.13
N PHE A 5 -7.81 -17.11 -42.08
CA PHE A 5 -7.46 -16.06 -41.14
C PHE A 5 -7.30 -16.64 -39.73
N ALA A 6 -6.09 -16.52 -39.18
CA ALA A 6 -5.79 -16.71 -37.76
C ALA A 6 -6.43 -15.56 -36.94
N VAL A 7 -7.76 -15.50 -36.97
CA VAL A 7 -8.60 -14.70 -36.09
C VAL A 7 -8.73 -15.51 -34.82
N LEU A 8 -7.93 -15.20 -33.81
CA LEU A 8 -8.19 -15.45 -32.37
C LEU A 8 -7.01 -15.03 -31.47
N THR A 9 -5.98 -14.39 -32.01
CA THR A 9 -4.97 -13.66 -31.22
C THR A 9 -5.55 -12.31 -30.80
N LEU A 10 -6.26 -12.25 -29.65
CA LEU A 10 -6.33 -11.10 -28.72
C LEU A 10 -7.50 -11.13 -27.70
N CYS A 11 -8.25 -12.23 -27.53
CA CYS A 11 -9.29 -12.29 -26.49
C CYS A 11 -8.78 -12.46 -25.04
N LEU A 12 -7.48 -12.35 -24.78
CA LEU A 12 -6.89 -12.56 -23.45
C LEU A 12 -6.18 -11.33 -22.87
N VAL A 13 -6.69 -10.13 -23.16
CA VAL A 13 -6.59 -9.06 -22.16
C VAL A 13 -7.54 -9.47 -21.05
N ALA A 14 -7.03 -10.35 -20.18
CA ALA A 14 -7.64 -10.74 -18.94
C ALA A 14 -8.04 -9.46 -18.21
N GLN A 15 -9.34 -9.15 -18.30
CA GLN A 15 -10.19 -8.67 -17.24
C GLN A 15 -9.37 -8.19 -16.05
N LEU A 16 -9.10 -6.89 -16.02
CA LEU A 16 -8.56 -6.17 -14.88
C LEU A 16 -9.60 -6.23 -13.74
N PRO A 17 -9.27 -6.90 -12.62
CA PRO A 17 -9.55 -6.29 -11.35
C PRO A 17 -8.34 -6.49 -10.43
N SER A 18 -7.22 -5.82 -10.70
CA SER A 18 -6.13 -5.85 -9.74
C SER A 18 -6.36 -4.78 -8.67
N THR A 19 -7.37 -4.98 -7.82
CA THR A 19 -7.16 -4.69 -6.40
C THR A 19 -6.01 -5.61 -6.01
N ASN A 20 -4.80 -5.10 -5.77
CA ASN A 20 -3.70 -5.98 -5.39
C ASN A 20 -4.08 -6.61 -4.05
N SER A 21 -4.55 -7.87 -4.06
CA SER A 21 -4.83 -8.58 -2.82
C SER A 21 -3.53 -8.66 -2.02
N ALA A 22 -3.62 -8.65 -0.69
CA ALA A 22 -2.44 -8.79 0.17
C ALA A 22 -1.57 -10.00 -0.25
N GLU A 23 -2.20 -11.11 -0.64
CA GLU A 23 -1.50 -12.29 -1.16
C GLU A 23 -0.71 -12.02 -2.44
N SER A 24 -1.27 -11.27 -3.40
CA SER A 24 -0.56 -10.89 -4.61
C SER A 24 0.65 -10.00 -4.33
N CYS A 25 0.54 -9.11 -3.33
CA CYS A 25 1.65 -8.26 -2.87
C CYS A 25 2.74 -9.06 -2.16
N LEU A 26 2.37 -10.05 -1.34
CA LEU A 26 3.32 -10.96 -0.68
C LEU A 26 4.21 -11.65 -1.73
N ARG A 27 3.58 -12.23 -2.76
CA ARG A 27 4.28 -12.90 -3.86
C ARG A 27 5.14 -11.92 -4.67
N ARG A 28 4.60 -10.74 -5.01
CA ARG A 28 5.31 -9.71 -5.80
C ARG A 28 6.60 -9.25 -5.13
N HIS A 29 6.61 -9.14 -3.81
CA HIS A 29 7.75 -8.65 -3.04
C HIS A 29 8.56 -9.76 -2.37
N ASN A 30 8.26 -11.03 -2.66
CA ASN A 30 8.95 -12.18 -2.09
C ASN A 30 9.03 -12.12 -0.54
N VAL A 31 7.89 -11.84 0.08
CA VAL A 31 7.72 -11.83 1.55
C VAL A 31 6.61 -12.79 1.96
N THR A 32 6.74 -13.40 3.13
CA THR A 32 5.69 -14.25 3.72
C THR A 32 4.82 -13.45 4.68
N SER A 33 3.60 -13.94 4.95
CA SER A 33 2.74 -13.35 6.00
C SER A 33 3.46 -13.32 7.35
N SER A 34 4.17 -14.39 7.70
CA SER A 34 4.92 -14.47 8.95
C SER A 34 6.06 -13.44 9.06
N GLN A 35 6.71 -13.10 7.95
CA GLN A 35 7.74 -12.05 7.95
C GLN A 35 7.13 -10.67 8.16
N VAL A 36 5.96 -10.40 7.57
CA VAL A 36 5.24 -9.13 7.76
C VAL A 36 4.70 -9.03 9.20
N GLU A 37 4.10 -10.09 9.72
CA GLU A 37 3.53 -10.16 11.06
C GLU A 37 4.59 -10.11 12.17
N ALA A 38 5.81 -10.57 11.91
CA ALA A 38 6.92 -10.49 12.86
C ALA A 38 7.46 -9.06 13.04
N VAL A 39 7.08 -8.11 12.19
CA VAL A 39 7.51 -6.71 12.32
C VAL A 39 6.78 -6.06 13.48
N ALA A 40 7.52 -5.74 14.54
CA ALA A 40 6.96 -5.00 15.66
C ALA A 40 6.52 -3.59 15.19
N PRO A 41 5.35 -3.08 15.60
CA PRO A 41 4.84 -1.78 15.19
C PRO A 41 5.76 -0.59 15.48
N ASN A 42 6.64 -0.69 16.48
CA ASN A 42 7.60 0.35 16.84
C ASN A 42 8.98 0.20 16.18
N THR A 43 9.15 -0.77 15.28
CA THR A 43 10.43 -1.00 14.60
C THR A 43 10.76 0.21 13.70
N PRO A 44 11.95 0.81 13.81
CA PRO A 44 12.34 1.92 12.94
C PRO A 44 12.29 1.54 11.46
N VAL A 45 11.79 2.43 10.59
CA VAL A 45 11.69 2.17 9.14
C VAL A 45 13.04 1.81 8.50
N ALA A 46 14.14 2.29 9.06
CA ALA A 46 15.50 1.98 8.61
C ALA A 46 15.88 0.50 8.82
N ASP A 47 15.28 -0.16 9.80
CA ASP A 47 15.57 -1.56 10.16
C ASP A 47 14.66 -2.54 9.41
N ILE A 48 13.70 -2.03 8.62
CA ILE A 48 12.77 -2.84 7.83
C ILE A 48 13.35 -3.12 6.45
N SER A 49 13.25 -4.38 6.00
CA SER A 49 13.67 -4.74 4.66
C SER A 49 12.86 -3.99 3.59
N SER A 50 13.52 -3.56 2.51
CA SER A 50 12.85 -2.84 1.41
C SER A 50 11.67 -3.62 0.83
N ASN A 51 11.72 -4.96 0.83
CA ASN A 51 10.64 -5.81 0.37
C ASN A 51 9.36 -5.65 1.22
N ILE A 52 9.48 -5.58 2.55
CA ILE A 52 8.32 -5.37 3.43
C ILE A 52 7.76 -3.95 3.26
N LYS A 53 8.63 -2.94 3.13
CA LYS A 53 8.17 -1.57 2.88
C LYS A 53 7.43 -1.44 1.55
N CYS A 54 7.94 -2.07 0.50
CA CYS A 54 7.28 -2.05 -0.80
C CYS A 54 6.03 -2.95 -0.85
N TYR A 55 5.98 -4.01 -0.04
CA TYR A 55 4.74 -4.73 0.24
C TYR A 55 3.67 -3.79 0.81
N SER A 56 4.01 -2.94 1.78
CA SER A 56 3.09 -1.92 2.32
C SER A 56 2.54 -1.02 1.21
N LEU A 57 3.40 -0.50 0.35
CA LEU A 57 2.99 0.33 -0.80
C LEU A 57 2.06 -0.45 -1.75
N CYS A 58 2.37 -1.70 -2.05
CA CYS A 58 1.54 -2.54 -2.92
C CYS A 58 0.12 -2.74 -2.35
N VAL A 59 0.02 -2.97 -1.04
CA VAL A 59 -1.28 -3.20 -0.37
C VAL A 59 -2.16 -1.96 -0.39
N ILE A 60 -1.57 -0.76 -0.29
CA ILE A 60 -2.31 0.51 -0.27
C ILE A 60 -2.30 1.24 -1.62
N SER A 61 -1.89 0.58 -2.71
CA SER A 61 -1.65 1.22 -4.00
C SER A 61 -2.86 2.00 -4.52
N ASP A 62 -4.07 1.53 -4.20
CA ASP A 62 -5.33 2.14 -4.64
C ASP A 62 -5.62 3.47 -3.93
N TYR A 63 -4.87 3.78 -2.86
CA TYR A 63 -4.99 5.01 -2.07
C TYR A 63 -3.84 5.98 -2.32
N ILE A 64 -2.93 5.67 -3.24
CA ILE A 64 -1.80 6.52 -3.59
C ILE A 64 -2.18 7.45 -4.75
N GLY A 65 -2.05 8.75 -4.53
CA GLY A 65 -2.29 9.79 -5.52
C GLY A 65 -1.15 9.93 -6.53
N SER A 66 -1.33 10.86 -7.46
CA SER A 66 -0.35 11.16 -8.52
C SER A 66 0.98 11.73 -7.98
N ASP A 67 0.98 12.26 -6.76
CA ASP A 67 2.17 12.75 -6.04
C ASP A 67 2.96 11.63 -5.33
N ASN A 68 2.53 10.37 -5.47
CA ASN A 68 3.06 9.20 -4.77
C ASN A 68 2.85 9.21 -3.26
N LYS A 69 1.90 10.00 -2.77
CA LYS A 69 1.49 10.05 -1.37
C LYS A 69 0.08 9.51 -1.19
N VAL A 70 -0.33 9.26 0.05
CA VAL A 70 -1.71 8.84 0.32
C VAL A 70 -2.64 10.00 -0.02
N ASP A 71 -3.62 9.72 -0.88
CA ASP A 71 -4.72 10.61 -1.20
C ASP A 71 -5.93 10.24 -0.34
N LEU A 72 -6.25 11.12 0.61
CA LEU A 72 -7.35 10.92 1.55
C LEU A 72 -8.72 10.87 0.84
N GLN A 73 -8.85 11.43 -0.36
CA GLN A 73 -10.07 11.31 -1.16
C GLN A 73 -10.24 9.89 -1.71
N LEU A 74 -9.14 9.23 -2.12
CA LEU A 74 -9.16 7.84 -2.60
C LEU A 74 -9.45 6.85 -1.48
N VAL A 75 -9.00 7.15 -0.25
CA VAL A 75 -9.38 6.37 0.95
C VAL A 75 -10.90 6.41 1.15
N GLY A 76 -11.51 7.59 0.99
CA GLY A 76 -12.96 7.77 0.99
C GLY A 76 -13.65 7.10 2.19
N THR A 77 -14.80 6.47 1.95
CA THR A 77 -15.62 5.81 2.99
C THR A 77 -15.11 4.44 3.41
N ARG A 78 -13.98 3.96 2.86
CA ARG A 78 -13.38 2.67 3.26
C ARG A 78 -12.74 2.73 4.65
N ALA A 79 -12.37 3.94 5.09
CA ALA A 79 -11.91 4.20 6.44
C ALA A 79 -13.05 4.79 7.29
N SER A 80 -13.13 4.41 8.55
CA SER A 80 -14.00 5.03 9.54
C SER A 80 -13.62 6.51 9.76
N PRO A 81 -14.54 7.36 10.28
CA PRO A 81 -14.23 8.76 10.57
C PRO A 81 -13.03 8.93 11.52
N GLN A 82 -12.80 7.98 12.43
CA GLN A 82 -11.65 7.98 13.32
C GLN A 82 -10.36 7.68 12.55
N GLU A 83 -10.35 6.65 11.70
CA GLU A 83 -9.20 6.33 10.86
C GLU A 83 -8.86 7.44 9.88
N GLN A 84 -9.86 8.11 9.31
CA GLN A 84 -9.63 9.29 8.46
C GLN A 84 -8.91 10.41 9.23
N ARG A 85 -9.31 10.70 10.47
CA ARG A 85 -8.64 11.70 11.32
C ARG A 85 -7.20 11.31 11.62
N ILE A 86 -6.98 10.05 11.98
CA ILE A 86 -5.63 9.50 12.21
C ILE A 86 -4.78 9.64 10.95
N LEU A 87 -5.31 9.27 9.78
CA LEU A 87 -4.59 9.36 8.51
C LEU A 87 -4.23 10.81 8.14
N VAL A 88 -5.09 11.78 8.45
CA VAL A 88 -4.78 13.21 8.29
C VAL A 88 -3.58 13.61 9.17
N GLU A 89 -3.57 13.20 10.43
CA GLU A 89 -2.50 13.51 11.37
C GLU A 89 -1.18 12.81 10.98
N CYS A 90 -1.23 11.52 10.67
CA CYS A 90 -0.09 10.76 10.13
C CYS A 90 0.48 11.41 8.87
N LYS A 91 -0.39 11.74 7.90
CA LYS A 91 0.03 12.37 6.65
C LYS A 91 0.72 13.70 6.92
N LYS A 92 0.20 14.52 7.84
CA LYS A 92 0.84 15.79 8.22
C LYS A 92 2.25 15.58 8.77
N GLN A 93 2.44 14.62 9.68
CA GLN A 93 3.75 14.35 10.28
C GLN A 93 4.77 13.81 9.26
N ILE A 94 4.32 13.00 8.30
CA ILE A 94 5.18 12.29 7.36
C ILE A 94 5.47 13.13 6.11
N ASP A 95 4.49 13.90 5.62
CA ASP A 95 4.64 14.72 4.41
C ASP A 95 5.69 15.83 4.55
N ASP A 96 5.97 16.26 5.79
CA ASP A 96 7.03 17.23 6.13
C ASP A 96 8.44 16.67 5.89
N ASN A 97 8.59 15.34 5.73
CA ASN A 97 9.86 14.70 5.41
C ASN A 97 10.01 14.51 3.89
N THR A 98 10.67 15.48 3.25
CA THR A 98 10.79 15.57 1.78
C THR A 98 11.69 14.51 1.13
N ASN A 99 12.45 13.74 1.91
CA ASN A 99 13.43 12.77 1.41
C ASN A 99 12.99 11.30 1.52
N LEU A 100 11.70 11.04 1.77
CA LEU A 100 11.21 9.68 1.91
C LEU A 100 11.05 8.98 0.56
N GLU A 101 11.61 7.78 0.46
CA GLU A 101 11.30 6.87 -0.64
C GLU A 101 9.83 6.43 -0.59
N LYS A 102 9.24 6.11 -1.75
CA LYS A 102 7.80 5.76 -1.84
C LYS A 102 7.40 4.59 -0.93
N CYS A 103 8.26 3.58 -0.85
CA CYS A 103 8.02 2.41 -0.01
C CYS A 103 8.15 2.76 1.48
N ASP A 104 9.12 3.60 1.86
CA ASP A 104 9.27 4.11 3.23
C ASP A 104 8.06 4.93 3.65
N TYR A 105 7.58 5.82 2.78
CA TYR A 105 6.38 6.61 3.00
C TYR A 105 5.15 5.73 3.28
N ALA A 106 4.88 4.76 2.42
CA ALA A 106 3.74 3.86 2.58
C ALA A 106 3.82 3.03 3.86
N TYR A 107 5.02 2.55 4.20
CA TYR A 107 5.26 1.83 5.45
C TYR A 107 4.98 2.72 6.67
N LEU A 108 5.52 3.95 6.69
CA LEU A 108 5.33 4.90 7.79
C LEU A 108 3.86 5.29 7.97
N MET A 109 3.11 5.45 6.88
CA MET A 109 1.67 5.73 6.95
C MET A 109 0.90 4.58 7.64
N LEU A 110 1.19 3.33 7.29
CA LEU A 110 0.57 2.17 7.92
C LEU A 110 1.01 1.98 9.37
N GLN A 111 2.30 2.20 9.65
CA GLN A 111 2.87 2.16 10.99
C GLN A 111 2.18 3.17 11.91
N CYS A 112 2.07 4.42 11.45
CA CYS A 112 1.39 5.48 12.20
C CYS A 112 -0.09 5.15 12.45
N LEU A 113 -0.82 4.68 11.43
CA LEU A 113 -2.22 4.25 11.60
C LEU A 113 -2.36 3.13 12.64
N PHE A 114 -1.46 2.15 12.64
CA PHE A 114 -1.47 1.06 13.59
C PHE A 114 -1.19 1.56 15.02
N LEU A 115 -0.13 2.35 15.20
CA LEU A 115 0.25 2.90 16.50
C LEU A 115 -0.83 3.82 17.08
N ALA A 116 -1.42 4.67 16.24
CA ALA A 116 -2.49 5.55 16.65
C ALA A 116 -3.73 4.77 17.12
N LYS A 117 -4.09 3.67 16.44
CA LYS A 117 -5.16 2.77 16.89
C LYS A 117 -4.85 2.16 18.26
N THR A 118 -3.60 1.78 18.52
CA THR A 118 -3.19 1.26 19.83
C THR A 118 -3.16 2.33 20.92
N ASN A 119 -2.96 3.59 20.56
CA ASN A 119 -2.88 4.74 21.48
C ASN A 119 -4.22 5.46 21.72
N GLY A 120 -5.35 4.81 21.43
CA GLY A 120 -6.68 5.39 21.62
C GLY A 120 -7.08 6.41 20.54
N GLY A 121 -6.46 6.34 19.36
CA GLY A 121 -6.80 7.12 18.17
C GLY A 121 -6.06 8.45 18.02
N LYS A 122 -4.87 8.59 18.62
CA LYS A 122 -4.00 9.76 18.49
C LYS A 122 -2.71 9.33 17.79
N ALA A 123 -2.40 9.97 16.67
CA ALA A 123 -1.17 9.76 15.91
C ALA A 123 -0.06 10.69 16.39
#